data_AF-A0A5C5WX68-F1
#
_entry.id   AF-A0A5C5WX68-F1
#
_cell.length_a   1.000
_cell.length_b   1.000
_cell.length_c   1.000
_cell.angle_alpha   90.00
_cell.angle_beta   90.00
_cell.angle_gamma   90.00
#
_symmetry.space_group_name_H-M   'P 1'
#
loop_
_entity.id
_entity.type
_entity.pdbx_description
1 polymer ?
#
loop_
_entity_poly.entity_id
_entity_poly.type
_entity_poly.pdbx_seq_one_letter_code
_entity_poly.pdbx_strand_id
1 'polypeptide(L)'
;MSNHSQADHPASSHSQSDHRSSIKSTPTRRDFVTAAGAVAGVLATGLPKVHAASDNVIRVGLIGCGGRGSGAAVNAMAADPSVRIVALADLFPEAVESCRKSMESRSRFADQFKVTDETCFVGFDAYKKLLASDVDVVLLAAPPCYRPDHIEASVEAGKEIFCEKPVATDPAGVRRVRAACELADQKGLNVVSGLCWRYDKGMQETVARVNDGQIGTIVSTQADYLTRPVWVKTRKPGESELMYQCRNWYNYTWASGDHIVEQFIHSLDKALWLRFDKPPVKAYGMGGRQARGELTHGNIYDHFTVVYEWEDNTRTYASTRQMAGCFNQTEDFVYGTDGMAKLCAYEIAGLKPWKFDSDSVQMHQAEQDEMFKAIRGERERINNGEYMCDSTLLAILGREVCYTGKVMTFDEIANSSQSLVPEGLETGDLSTIKAPSVDVPSPGKYQHPKA
;
A
#
# COMPACT_ATOMS: atom_id res chain seq x y z
N MET A 1 10.81 4.86 77.61
CA MET A 1 9.59 4.31 76.99
C MET A 1 9.90 2.91 76.56
N SER A 2 9.29 1.97 77.26
CA SER A 2 9.63 0.55 77.35
C SER A 2 9.10 -0.23 76.16
N ASN A 3 9.87 -1.18 75.62
CA ASN A 3 9.47 -2.59 75.69
C ASN A 3 10.60 -3.53 75.27
N HIS A 4 10.76 -4.57 76.07
CA HIS A 4 11.66 -5.70 75.95
C HIS A 4 10.81 -6.99 76.01
N SER A 5 11.44 -8.12 75.65
CA SER A 5 11.02 -9.53 75.79
C SER A 5 10.28 -10.11 74.57
N GLN A 6 10.75 -11.10 73.77
CA GLN A 6 11.31 -12.47 74.02
C GLN A 6 10.42 -13.30 74.97
N ALA A 7 10.13 -14.59 74.81
CA ALA A 7 10.35 -15.64 73.81
C ALA A 7 9.38 -16.82 74.19
N ASP A 8 9.47 -17.94 73.46
CA ASP A 8 9.13 -19.34 73.83
C ASP A 8 7.92 -20.07 73.19
N HIS A 9 8.27 -21.22 72.58
CA HIS A 9 7.47 -22.38 72.10
C HIS A 9 6.97 -23.25 73.31
N PRO A 10 6.29 -24.44 73.20
CA PRO A 10 5.98 -25.33 72.06
C PRO A 10 4.59 -26.08 72.03
N ALA A 11 4.37 -26.78 70.91
CA ALA A 11 3.77 -28.11 70.67
C ALA A 11 2.45 -28.60 71.32
N SER A 12 1.53 -29.06 70.45
CA SER A 12 0.80 -30.35 70.42
C SER A 12 -0.49 -30.15 69.61
N SER A 13 -1.15 -31.09 68.92
CA SER A 13 -0.97 -32.44 68.37
C SER A 13 -2.32 -32.78 67.69
N HIS A 14 -2.40 -33.86 66.90
CA HIS A 14 -3.58 -34.44 66.20
C HIS A 14 -3.80 -33.90 64.77
N SER A 15 -3.99 -34.69 63.71
CA SER A 15 -3.98 -36.14 63.51
C SER A 15 -3.74 -36.40 62.01
N GLN A 16 -2.99 -37.46 61.69
CA GLN A 16 -2.78 -37.97 60.33
C GLN A 16 -4.07 -38.58 59.74
N SER A 17 -4.27 -38.39 58.43
CA SER A 17 -4.62 -39.50 57.55
C SER A 17 -4.13 -39.21 56.13
N ASP A 18 -3.33 -40.14 55.63
CA ASP A 18 -2.65 -40.18 54.33
C ASP A 18 -3.60 -40.12 53.12
N HIS A 19 -3.13 -39.48 52.04
CA HIS A 19 -3.04 -40.13 50.73
C HIS A 19 -1.94 -39.46 49.87
N ARG A 20 -0.82 -40.19 49.73
CA ARG A 20 0.13 -40.17 48.60
C ARG A 20 -0.63 -40.39 47.28
N SER A 21 -0.21 -40.02 46.07
CA SER A 21 0.95 -39.32 45.48
C SER A 21 0.71 -39.35 43.96
N SER A 22 1.13 -38.34 43.21
CA SER A 22 1.74 -38.52 41.87
C SER A 22 2.11 -37.18 41.27
N ILE A 23 3.40 -36.84 41.36
CA ILE A 23 4.04 -35.80 40.56
C ILE A 23 4.04 -36.27 39.09
N LYS A 24 3.58 -35.44 38.15
CA LYS A 24 3.97 -35.54 36.74
C LYS A 24 4.27 -34.17 36.14
N SER A 25 5.36 -34.18 35.39
CA SER A 25 6.17 -33.11 34.82
C SER A 25 5.50 -32.32 33.69
N THR A 26 5.94 -31.06 33.56
CA THR A 26 5.74 -30.12 32.46
C THR A 26 6.22 -30.69 31.11
N PRO A 27 5.50 -30.47 29.98
CA PRO A 27 6.05 -30.71 28.65
C PRO A 27 6.58 -29.43 28.00
N THR A 28 7.80 -29.50 27.48
CA THR A 28 8.42 -28.50 26.60
C THR A 28 8.33 -28.92 25.13
N ARG A 29 8.53 -27.93 24.24
CA ARG A 29 8.48 -27.97 22.78
C ARG A 29 9.31 -29.11 22.14
N ARG A 30 8.74 -30.31 21.92
CA ARG A 30 9.26 -31.27 20.91
C ARG A 30 8.36 -32.43 20.44
N ASP A 31 7.11 -32.57 20.87
CA ASP A 31 6.29 -33.74 20.51
C ASP A 31 5.03 -33.41 19.70
N PHE A 32 5.17 -32.98 18.44
CA PHE A 32 4.05 -33.03 17.50
C PHE A 32 4.48 -33.21 16.04
N VAL A 33 5.06 -34.37 15.76
CA VAL A 33 5.05 -34.97 14.42
C VAL A 33 4.72 -36.44 14.62
N THR A 34 3.56 -36.90 14.17
CA THR A 34 3.33 -38.14 13.39
C THR A 34 1.83 -38.50 13.35
N ALA A 35 1.33 -38.60 12.12
CA ALA A 35 0.22 -39.43 11.63
C ALA A 35 -1.25 -39.08 11.96
N ALA A 36 -1.91 -38.45 10.98
CA ALA A 36 -3.18 -38.94 10.46
C ALA A 36 -3.15 -38.83 8.94
N GLY A 37 -3.12 -39.98 8.26
CA GLY A 37 -3.02 -40.09 6.80
C GLY A 37 -4.35 -40.32 6.09
N ALA A 38 -4.37 -39.93 4.82
CA ALA A 38 -5.07 -40.53 3.68
C ALA A 38 -6.62 -40.57 3.66
N VAL A 39 -7.21 -39.61 2.95
CA VAL A 39 -8.31 -39.89 2.01
C VAL A 39 -7.91 -39.29 0.65
N ALA A 40 -7.82 -40.14 -0.37
CA ALA A 40 -7.45 -39.77 -1.74
C ALA A 40 -8.59 -40.07 -2.72
N GLY A 41 -8.81 -39.13 -3.66
CA GLY A 41 -9.52 -39.30 -4.94
C GLY A 41 -10.98 -38.80 -4.94
N VAL A 42 -11.53 -38.10 -5.95
CA VAL A 42 -11.12 -37.69 -7.31
C VAL A 42 -12.04 -36.53 -7.71
N LEU A 43 -11.49 -35.42 -8.24
CA LEU A 43 -12.05 -34.58 -9.34
C LEU A 43 -11.16 -33.33 -9.54
N ALA A 44 -10.04 -33.51 -10.24
CA ALA A 44 -9.34 -32.40 -10.90
C ALA A 44 -9.31 -32.72 -12.40
N THR A 45 -10.49 -32.74 -13.01
CA THR A 45 -10.63 -32.77 -14.46
C THR A 45 -10.36 -31.37 -15.01
N GLY A 46 -9.21 -31.20 -15.66
CA GLY A 46 -9.00 -30.18 -16.70
C GLY A 46 -8.69 -28.76 -16.21
N LEU A 47 -7.50 -28.55 -15.64
CA LEU A 47 -6.82 -27.28 -15.89
C LEU A 47 -6.32 -27.32 -17.34
N PRO A 48 -6.60 -26.32 -18.19
CA PRO A 48 -5.97 -26.26 -19.50
C PRO A 48 -4.47 -26.14 -19.26
N LYS A 49 -3.74 -27.21 -19.61
CA LYS A 49 -2.30 -27.11 -19.87
C LYS A 49 -2.14 -26.00 -20.89
N VAL A 50 -1.60 -24.87 -20.43
CA VAL A 50 -1.13 -23.77 -21.26
C VAL A 50 -0.29 -24.39 -22.36
N HIS A 51 -0.67 -24.12 -23.61
CA HIS A 51 -0.07 -24.71 -24.79
C HIS A 51 1.45 -24.49 -24.76
N ALA A 52 2.20 -25.58 -24.73
CA ALA A 52 3.63 -25.53 -24.98
C ALA A 52 3.84 -25.13 -26.45
N ALA A 53 4.63 -24.05 -26.62
CA ALA A 53 5.26 -23.59 -27.85
C ALA A 53 4.36 -22.95 -28.93
N SER A 54 3.93 -21.70 -28.67
CA SER A 54 4.00 -20.63 -29.67
C SER A 54 4.05 -19.27 -28.94
N ASP A 55 5.26 -18.69 -28.93
CA ASP A 55 5.71 -17.41 -28.36
C ASP A 55 5.77 -17.25 -26.84
N ASN A 56 7.01 -17.15 -26.34
CA ASN A 56 7.40 -16.82 -24.96
C ASN A 56 7.02 -15.38 -24.52
N VAL A 57 6.13 -14.74 -25.27
CA VAL A 57 5.77 -13.32 -25.18
C VAL A 57 4.80 -13.11 -24.02
N ILE A 58 5.01 -12.02 -23.27
CA ILE A 58 4.09 -11.58 -22.22
C ILE A 58 3.46 -10.27 -22.69
N ARG A 59 2.15 -10.28 -22.95
CA ARG A 59 1.42 -9.10 -23.45
C ARG A 59 0.95 -8.26 -22.27
N VAL A 60 1.41 -7.02 -22.21
CA VAL A 60 1.20 -6.09 -21.10
C VAL A 60 0.34 -4.92 -21.57
N GLY A 61 -0.73 -4.63 -20.84
CA GLY A 61 -1.52 -3.42 -20.99
C GLY A 61 -1.24 -2.39 -19.89
N LEU A 62 -1.21 -1.11 -20.23
CA LEU A 62 -1.06 -0.02 -19.27
C LEU A 62 -2.38 0.75 -19.09
N ILE A 63 -2.89 0.81 -17.86
CA ILE A 63 -4.04 1.64 -17.47
C ILE A 63 -3.53 2.81 -16.63
N GLY A 64 -3.65 4.03 -17.15
CA GLY A 64 -3.08 5.25 -16.57
C GLY A 64 -1.75 5.62 -17.23
N CYS A 65 -1.81 6.41 -18.29
CA CYS A 65 -0.69 6.79 -19.17
C CYS A 65 0.09 8.03 -18.68
N GLY A 66 0.03 8.32 -17.37
CA GLY A 66 0.80 9.39 -16.75
C GLY A 66 2.29 9.07 -16.62
N GLY A 67 3.05 9.96 -15.97
CA GLY A 67 4.50 9.80 -15.80
C GLY A 67 4.89 8.51 -15.06
N ARG A 68 4.17 8.15 -13.99
CA ARG A 68 4.41 6.91 -13.23
C ARG A 68 4.06 5.66 -14.06
N GLY A 69 2.90 5.65 -14.72
CA GLY A 69 2.49 4.54 -15.58
C GLY A 69 3.42 4.30 -16.78
N SER A 70 3.86 5.38 -17.43
CA SER A 70 4.90 5.32 -18.46
C SER A 70 6.20 4.72 -17.89
N GLY A 71 6.59 5.13 -16.69
CA GLY A 71 7.74 4.54 -15.98
C GLY A 71 7.57 3.05 -15.69
N ALA A 72 6.39 2.63 -15.23
CA ALA A 72 6.10 1.22 -14.97
C ALA A 72 6.17 0.37 -16.25
N ALA A 73 5.66 0.87 -17.38
CA ALA A 73 5.78 0.19 -18.67
C ALA A 73 7.25 0.04 -19.13
N VAL A 74 8.08 1.07 -18.92
CA VAL A 74 9.53 0.98 -19.17
C VAL A 74 10.17 -0.06 -18.27
N ASN A 75 9.84 -0.07 -16.99
CA ASN A 75 10.40 -1.02 -16.05
C ASN A 75 9.99 -2.46 -16.38
N ALA A 76 8.73 -2.68 -16.79
CA ALA A 76 8.24 -3.98 -17.24
C ALA A 76 8.99 -4.48 -18.49
N MET A 77 9.21 -3.61 -19.49
CA MET A 77 10.01 -3.97 -20.67
C MET A 77 11.47 -4.28 -20.31
N ALA A 78 12.03 -3.59 -19.31
CA ALA A 78 13.39 -3.84 -18.84
C ALA A 78 13.52 -5.13 -18.01
N ALA A 79 12.44 -5.58 -17.35
CA ALA A 79 12.43 -6.77 -16.50
C ALA A 79 12.52 -8.08 -17.31
N ASP A 80 11.91 -8.13 -18.50
CA ASP A 80 11.94 -9.32 -19.36
C ASP A 80 11.93 -8.93 -20.86
N PRO A 81 12.88 -9.43 -21.67
CA PRO A 81 12.96 -9.10 -23.11
C PRO A 81 11.77 -9.59 -23.94
N SER A 82 10.95 -10.49 -23.41
CA SER A 82 9.75 -11.04 -24.05
C SER A 82 8.49 -10.24 -23.74
N VAL A 83 8.57 -9.24 -22.85
CA VAL A 83 7.47 -8.32 -22.59
C VAL A 83 7.15 -7.51 -23.82
N ARG A 84 5.86 -7.42 -24.16
CA ARG A 84 5.32 -6.54 -25.19
C ARG A 84 4.28 -5.62 -24.57
N ILE A 85 4.48 -4.31 -24.65
CA ILE A 85 3.41 -3.35 -24.34
C ILE A 85 2.49 -3.31 -25.55
N VAL A 86 1.25 -3.79 -25.41
CA VAL A 86 0.33 -3.99 -26.54
C VAL A 86 -0.92 -3.11 -26.48
N ALA A 87 -1.24 -2.54 -25.31
CA ALA A 87 -2.42 -1.70 -25.16
C ALA A 87 -2.20 -0.57 -24.15
N LEU A 88 -2.82 0.59 -24.42
CA LEU A 88 -2.83 1.75 -23.54
C LEU A 88 -4.26 2.15 -23.24
N ALA A 89 -4.55 2.49 -21.98
CA ALA A 89 -5.82 3.07 -21.56
C ALA A 89 -5.58 4.28 -20.66
N ASP A 90 -6.33 5.35 -20.89
CA ASP A 90 -6.39 6.51 -20.00
C ASP A 90 -7.75 7.19 -20.11
N LEU A 91 -8.10 8.02 -19.13
CA LEU A 91 -9.27 8.89 -19.24
C LEU A 91 -9.06 9.98 -20.30
N PHE A 92 -7.81 10.43 -20.48
CA PHE A 92 -7.46 11.57 -21.32
C PHE A 92 -6.69 11.17 -22.58
N PRO A 93 -7.15 11.56 -23.78
CA PRO A 93 -6.46 11.21 -25.02
C PRO A 93 -5.03 11.76 -25.08
N GLU A 94 -4.79 12.95 -24.54
CA GLU A 94 -3.45 13.55 -24.50
C GLU A 94 -2.45 12.75 -23.66
N ALA A 95 -2.92 11.98 -22.66
CA ALA A 95 -2.06 11.14 -21.84
C ALA A 95 -1.60 9.91 -22.63
N VAL A 96 -2.53 9.26 -23.36
CA VAL A 96 -2.21 8.15 -24.26
C VAL A 96 -1.22 8.59 -25.33
N GLU A 97 -1.49 9.73 -25.99
CA GLU A 97 -0.60 10.29 -27.02
C GLU A 97 0.80 10.60 -26.48
N SER A 98 0.88 11.23 -25.30
CA SER A 98 2.15 11.57 -24.67
C SER A 98 2.95 10.32 -24.28
N CYS A 99 2.29 9.32 -23.69
CA CYS A 99 2.91 8.05 -23.33
C CYS A 99 3.44 7.33 -24.59
N ARG A 100 2.60 7.21 -25.63
CA ARG A 100 2.96 6.55 -26.88
C ARG A 100 4.17 7.22 -27.56
N LYS A 101 4.14 8.54 -27.76
CA LYS A 101 5.28 9.29 -28.30
C LYS A 101 6.55 9.09 -27.48
N SER A 102 6.42 9.09 -26.16
CA SER A 102 7.53 8.84 -25.27
C SER A 102 8.10 7.43 -25.48
N MET A 103 7.27 6.40 -25.57
CA MET A 103 7.73 5.01 -25.79
C MET A 103 8.35 4.79 -27.16
N GLU A 104 7.73 5.30 -28.22
CA GLU A 104 8.24 5.20 -29.59
C GLU A 104 9.61 5.87 -29.74
N SER A 105 9.88 6.94 -28.98
CA SER A 105 11.19 7.60 -28.96
C SER A 105 12.32 6.78 -28.30
N ARG A 106 11.99 5.70 -27.57
CA ARG A 106 12.96 4.85 -26.88
C ARG A 106 13.39 3.69 -27.78
N SER A 107 14.40 3.92 -28.62
CA SER A 107 14.94 2.90 -29.54
C SER A 107 15.31 1.57 -28.88
N ARG A 108 15.76 1.59 -27.62
CA ARG A 108 16.05 0.38 -26.82
C ARG A 108 14.88 -0.59 -26.73
N PHE A 109 13.64 -0.10 -26.78
CA PHE A 109 12.43 -0.90 -26.57
C PHE A 109 11.54 -0.98 -27.83
N ALA A 110 12.06 -0.65 -29.01
CA ALA A 110 11.29 -0.62 -30.26
C ALA A 110 10.66 -1.99 -30.60
N ASP A 111 11.35 -3.09 -30.26
CA ASP A 111 10.83 -4.44 -30.46
C ASP A 111 9.84 -4.89 -29.38
N GLN A 112 9.74 -4.14 -28.27
CA GLN A 112 8.87 -4.43 -27.16
C GLN A 112 7.58 -3.59 -27.16
N PHE A 113 7.62 -2.38 -27.71
CA PHE A 113 6.44 -1.54 -27.81
C PHE A 113 5.65 -1.84 -29.09
N LYS A 114 4.42 -2.38 -28.96
CA LYS A 114 3.57 -2.88 -30.06
C LYS A 114 2.15 -2.31 -30.06
N VAL A 115 1.95 -1.18 -29.38
CA VAL A 115 0.66 -0.48 -29.35
C VAL A 115 0.34 0.10 -30.72
N THR A 116 -0.87 -0.17 -31.22
CA THR A 116 -1.45 0.44 -32.42
C THR A 116 -2.58 1.41 -32.06
N ASP A 117 -3.11 2.13 -33.06
CA ASP A 117 -4.23 3.06 -32.87
C ASP A 117 -5.48 2.35 -32.32
N GLU A 118 -5.72 1.11 -32.72
CA GLU A 118 -6.86 0.28 -32.30
C GLU A 118 -6.73 -0.21 -30.85
N THR A 119 -5.52 -0.20 -30.29
CA THR A 119 -5.20 -0.62 -28.91
C THR A 119 -4.98 0.56 -27.96
N CYS A 120 -5.33 1.76 -28.41
CA CYS A 120 -5.38 2.98 -27.60
C CYS A 120 -6.83 3.25 -27.18
N PHE A 121 -7.12 3.08 -25.89
CA PHE A 121 -8.46 3.26 -25.34
C PHE A 121 -8.54 4.53 -24.51
N VAL A 122 -9.62 5.31 -24.70
CA VAL A 122 -9.85 6.58 -24.02
C VAL A 122 -11.24 6.60 -23.40
N GLY A 123 -11.34 7.11 -22.16
CA GLY A 123 -12.59 7.28 -21.43
C GLY A 123 -12.62 6.50 -20.11
N PHE A 124 -13.70 6.66 -19.33
CA PHE A 124 -13.85 5.95 -18.05
C PHE A 124 -13.95 4.43 -18.21
N ASP A 125 -14.47 3.95 -19.34
CA ASP A 125 -14.58 2.52 -19.66
C ASP A 125 -13.33 1.96 -20.38
N ALA A 126 -12.29 2.78 -20.58
CA ALA A 126 -11.09 2.40 -21.34
C ALA A 126 -10.38 1.17 -20.74
N TYR A 127 -10.38 1.04 -19.41
CA TYR A 127 -9.78 -0.12 -18.75
C TYR A 127 -10.51 -1.43 -19.12
N LYS A 128 -11.85 -1.41 -19.26
CA LYS A 128 -12.64 -2.58 -19.68
C LYS A 128 -12.29 -2.98 -21.11
N LYS A 129 -12.15 -2.00 -22.01
CA LYS A 129 -11.74 -2.23 -23.41
C LYS A 129 -10.33 -2.83 -23.48
N LEU A 130 -9.41 -2.32 -22.66
CA LEU A 130 -8.06 -2.88 -22.54
C LEU A 130 -8.08 -4.32 -22.01
N LEU A 131 -8.87 -4.61 -20.98
CA LEU A 131 -8.97 -5.97 -20.41
C LEU A 131 -9.61 -6.97 -21.38
N ALA A 132 -10.48 -6.50 -22.27
CA ALA A 132 -11.07 -7.30 -23.35
C ALA A 132 -10.12 -7.50 -24.56
N SER A 133 -9.01 -6.77 -24.62
CA SER A 133 -7.96 -6.98 -25.60
C SER A 133 -7.05 -8.16 -25.22
N ASP A 134 -6.15 -8.53 -26.12
CA ASP A 134 -5.20 -9.61 -25.89
C ASP A 134 -4.06 -9.13 -24.96
N VAL A 135 -4.34 -9.05 -23.66
CA VAL A 135 -3.36 -8.80 -22.56
C VAL A 135 -3.32 -9.96 -21.57
N ASP A 136 -2.13 -10.24 -21.02
CA ASP A 136 -1.89 -11.23 -19.95
C ASP A 136 -1.65 -10.53 -18.60
N VAL A 137 -0.95 -9.39 -18.65
CA VAL A 137 -0.58 -8.57 -17.49
C VAL A 137 -1.16 -7.17 -17.64
N VAL A 138 -1.61 -6.58 -16.54
CA VAL A 138 -2.02 -5.18 -16.49
C VAL A 138 -1.23 -4.38 -15.46
N LEU A 139 -0.76 -3.21 -15.89
CA LEU A 139 -0.12 -2.21 -15.04
C LEU A 139 -1.16 -1.14 -14.70
N LEU A 140 -1.55 -1.06 -13.43
CA LEU A 140 -2.57 -0.13 -12.93
C LEU A 140 -1.93 1.10 -12.29
N ALA A 141 -1.81 2.18 -13.06
CA ALA A 141 -1.18 3.44 -12.66
C ALA A 141 -2.11 4.66 -12.79
N ALA A 142 -3.42 4.43 -12.89
CA ALA A 142 -4.45 5.47 -12.79
C ALA A 142 -4.53 6.06 -11.37
N PRO A 143 -5.18 7.24 -11.19
CA PRO A 143 -5.45 7.81 -9.86
C PRO A 143 -6.14 6.82 -8.92
N PRO A 144 -5.92 6.92 -7.60
CA PRO A 144 -6.27 5.83 -6.70
C PRO A 144 -7.74 5.53 -6.51
N CYS A 145 -8.62 6.48 -6.80
CA CYS A 145 -10.07 6.25 -6.77
C CYS A 145 -10.55 5.19 -7.78
N TYR A 146 -9.85 5.00 -8.90
CA TYR A 146 -10.26 4.05 -9.94
C TYR A 146 -9.74 2.63 -9.70
N ARG A 147 -8.81 2.47 -8.77
CA ARG A 147 -8.07 1.21 -8.62
C ARG A 147 -8.91 0.06 -8.06
N PRO A 148 -9.89 0.26 -7.16
CA PRO A 148 -10.81 -0.82 -6.79
C PRO A 148 -11.48 -1.46 -8.00
N ASP A 149 -12.09 -0.64 -8.89
CA ASP A 149 -12.74 -1.13 -10.11
C ASP A 149 -11.75 -1.82 -11.05
N HIS A 150 -10.57 -1.24 -11.22
CA HIS A 150 -9.55 -1.80 -12.10
C HIS A 150 -9.02 -3.14 -11.59
N ILE A 151 -8.76 -3.28 -10.28
CA ILE A 151 -8.28 -4.54 -9.69
C ILE A 151 -9.38 -5.60 -9.80
N GLU A 152 -10.62 -5.30 -9.40
CA GLU A 152 -11.73 -6.24 -9.49
C GLU A 152 -11.91 -6.76 -10.91
N ALA A 153 -12.01 -5.87 -11.90
CA ALA A 153 -12.19 -6.27 -13.30
C ALA A 153 -10.99 -7.07 -13.84
N SER A 154 -9.77 -6.77 -13.39
CA SER A 154 -8.56 -7.49 -13.80
C SER A 154 -8.52 -8.90 -13.23
N VAL A 155 -8.89 -9.07 -11.95
CA VAL A 155 -9.01 -10.38 -11.29
C VAL A 155 -10.13 -11.19 -11.93
N GLU A 156 -11.29 -10.58 -12.19
CA GLU A 156 -12.40 -11.21 -12.91
C GLU A 156 -11.96 -11.76 -14.27
N ALA A 157 -11.24 -10.94 -15.04
CA ALA A 157 -10.69 -11.29 -16.34
C ALA A 157 -9.46 -12.22 -16.30
N GLY A 158 -8.99 -12.62 -15.10
CA GLY A 158 -7.89 -13.57 -14.94
C GLY A 158 -6.53 -13.03 -15.33
N LYS A 159 -6.28 -11.73 -15.14
CA LYS A 159 -5.03 -11.05 -15.51
C LYS A 159 -4.05 -11.00 -14.35
N GLU A 160 -2.76 -11.05 -14.65
CA GLU A 160 -1.69 -10.74 -13.69
C GLU A 160 -1.65 -9.24 -13.42
N ILE A 161 -1.46 -8.81 -12.16
CA ILE A 161 -1.68 -7.43 -11.75
C ILE A 161 -0.43 -6.83 -11.13
N PHE A 162 0.03 -5.72 -11.69
CA PHE A 162 0.78 -4.71 -10.96
C PHE A 162 -0.14 -3.53 -10.67
N CYS A 163 -0.12 -3.01 -9.45
CA CYS A 163 -0.94 -1.86 -9.13
C CYS A 163 -0.17 -0.85 -8.26
N GLU A 164 -0.15 0.41 -8.70
CA GLU A 164 0.43 1.51 -7.93
C GLU A 164 -0.28 1.69 -6.58
N LYS A 165 0.45 2.22 -5.61
CA LYS A 165 -0.15 2.67 -4.35
C LYS A 165 -0.95 3.98 -4.54
N PRO A 166 -1.71 4.42 -3.53
CA PRO A 166 -2.40 3.61 -2.51
C PRO A 166 -3.55 2.84 -3.16
N VAL A 167 -4.03 1.71 -2.63
CA VAL A 167 -4.98 0.87 -3.40
C VAL A 167 -6.40 1.42 -3.52
N ALA A 168 -6.76 2.39 -2.68
CA ALA A 168 -8.05 3.09 -2.70
C ALA A 168 -7.90 4.46 -2.01
N THR A 169 -8.97 5.24 -1.99
CA THR A 169 -9.03 6.55 -1.30
C THR A 169 -9.91 6.52 -0.05
N ASP A 170 -10.67 5.45 0.18
CA ASP A 170 -11.60 5.29 1.29
C ASP A 170 -11.73 3.82 1.75
N PRO A 171 -12.28 3.58 2.96
CA PRO A 171 -12.42 2.24 3.52
C PRO A 171 -13.29 1.29 2.68
N ALA A 172 -14.35 1.78 2.05
CA ALA A 172 -15.20 0.95 1.19
C ALA A 172 -14.41 0.40 -0.01
N GLY A 173 -13.61 1.25 -0.66
CA GLY A 173 -12.70 0.85 -1.72
C GLY A 173 -11.60 -0.12 -1.26
N VAL A 174 -11.06 0.04 -0.04
CA VAL A 174 -10.07 -0.93 0.47
C VAL A 174 -10.70 -2.31 0.69
N ARG A 175 -11.90 -2.40 1.26
CA ARG A 175 -12.58 -3.70 1.45
C ARG A 175 -12.84 -4.42 0.11
N ARG A 176 -13.24 -3.65 -0.91
CA ARG A 176 -13.37 -4.12 -2.29
C ARG A 176 -12.07 -4.70 -2.83
N VAL A 177 -10.96 -3.98 -2.70
CA VAL A 177 -9.64 -4.47 -3.12
C VAL A 177 -9.22 -5.72 -2.34
N ARG A 178 -9.45 -5.77 -1.03
CA ARG A 178 -9.11 -6.95 -0.22
C ARG A 178 -9.84 -8.20 -0.71
N ALA A 179 -11.15 -8.11 -0.94
CA ALA A 179 -11.94 -9.20 -1.50
C ALA A 179 -11.46 -9.61 -2.90
N ALA A 180 -11.09 -8.64 -3.76
CA ALA A 180 -10.51 -8.94 -5.06
C ALA A 180 -9.16 -9.66 -4.95
N CYS A 181 -8.31 -9.31 -3.99
CA CYS A 181 -7.04 -9.99 -3.77
C CYS A 181 -7.21 -11.42 -3.22
N GLU A 182 -8.23 -11.67 -2.41
CA GLU A 182 -8.62 -13.02 -1.98
C GLU A 182 -9.09 -13.86 -3.18
N LEU A 183 -9.87 -13.28 -4.08
CA LEU A 183 -10.27 -13.96 -5.33
C LEU A 183 -9.07 -14.20 -6.25
N ALA A 184 -8.14 -13.24 -6.35
CA ALA A 184 -6.89 -13.42 -7.09
C ALA A 184 -6.07 -14.59 -6.51
N ASP A 185 -6.08 -14.73 -5.19
CA ASP A 185 -5.43 -15.82 -4.49
C ASP A 185 -5.99 -17.18 -4.93
N GLN A 186 -7.31 -17.31 -4.91
CA GLN A 186 -8.05 -18.51 -5.35
C GLN A 186 -7.81 -18.84 -6.82
N LYS A 187 -7.60 -17.82 -7.66
CA LYS A 187 -7.31 -17.97 -9.10
C LYS A 187 -5.85 -18.24 -9.41
N GLY A 188 -4.94 -18.17 -8.43
CA GLY A 188 -3.52 -18.36 -8.67
C GLY A 188 -2.82 -17.15 -9.33
N LEU A 189 -3.44 -15.97 -9.31
CA LEU A 189 -2.90 -14.76 -9.96
C LEU A 189 -1.89 -14.04 -9.04
N ASN A 190 -0.92 -13.36 -9.65
CA ASN A 190 -0.06 -12.42 -8.94
C ASN A 190 -0.77 -11.07 -8.79
N VAL A 191 -0.58 -10.46 -7.61
CA VAL A 191 -0.98 -9.10 -7.29
C VAL A 191 0.21 -8.40 -6.64
N VAL A 192 0.90 -7.56 -7.40
CA VAL A 192 2.11 -6.85 -6.97
C VAL A 192 1.78 -5.38 -6.70
N SER A 193 2.15 -4.91 -5.51
CA SER A 193 1.93 -3.54 -5.06
C SER A 193 3.08 -2.61 -5.44
N GLY A 194 2.76 -1.38 -5.84
CA GLY A 194 3.70 -0.26 -6.03
C GLY A 194 4.22 0.36 -4.72
N LEU A 195 4.11 -0.35 -3.59
CA LEU A 195 4.84 -0.05 -2.35
C LEU A 195 6.32 -0.44 -2.51
N CYS A 196 6.99 0.21 -3.45
CA CYS A 196 8.29 -0.16 -4.03
C CYS A 196 9.42 -0.35 -3.00
N TRP A 197 9.38 0.34 -1.85
CA TRP A 197 10.34 0.16 -0.76
C TRP A 197 10.36 -1.26 -0.19
N ARG A 198 9.28 -2.03 -0.33
CA ARG A 198 9.24 -3.46 0.05
C ARG A 198 10.14 -4.33 -0.83
N TYR A 199 10.53 -3.86 -2.01
CA TYR A 199 11.40 -4.55 -2.98
C TYR A 199 12.82 -3.96 -3.02
N ASP A 200 13.06 -2.89 -2.29
CA ASP A 200 14.37 -2.25 -2.21
C ASP A 200 15.29 -3.03 -1.26
N LYS A 201 16.44 -3.49 -1.77
CA LYS A 201 17.36 -4.36 -1.01
C LYS A 201 17.93 -3.68 0.24
N GLY A 202 18.30 -2.40 0.12
CA GLY A 202 18.83 -1.63 1.25
C GLY A 202 17.78 -1.49 2.35
N MET A 203 16.53 -1.21 1.97
CA MET A 203 15.41 -1.15 2.89
C MET A 203 15.11 -2.50 3.54
N GLN A 204 15.01 -3.58 2.75
CA GLN A 204 14.80 -4.95 3.25
C GLN A 204 15.84 -5.33 4.30
N GLU A 205 17.13 -5.10 4.01
CA GLU A 205 18.20 -5.41 4.96
C GLU A 205 18.14 -4.51 6.20
N THR A 206 17.87 -3.21 6.03
CA THR A 206 17.76 -2.27 7.16
C THR A 206 16.62 -2.68 8.11
N VAL A 207 15.43 -2.99 7.57
CA VAL A 207 14.27 -3.44 8.36
C VAL A 207 14.54 -4.79 9.02
N ALA A 208 15.15 -5.75 8.30
CA ALA A 208 15.53 -7.03 8.88
C ALA A 208 16.47 -6.86 10.07
N ARG A 209 17.51 -6.04 9.94
CA ARG A 209 18.46 -5.73 11.01
C ARG A 209 17.82 -5.06 12.23
N VAL A 210 16.90 -4.14 11.99
CA VAL A 210 16.13 -3.50 13.07
C VAL A 210 15.28 -4.55 13.81
N ASN A 211 14.56 -5.40 13.09
CA ASN A 211 13.74 -6.47 13.66
C ASN A 211 14.57 -7.56 14.36
N ASP A 212 15.81 -7.79 13.93
CA ASP A 212 16.79 -8.67 14.58
C ASP A 212 17.41 -8.05 15.85
N GLY A 213 16.97 -6.85 16.25
CA GLY A 213 17.37 -6.19 17.48
C GLY A 213 18.70 -5.46 17.40
N GLN A 214 19.18 -5.10 16.20
CA GLN A 214 20.45 -4.38 16.05
C GLN A 214 20.46 -3.01 16.74
N ILE A 215 19.30 -2.37 16.90
CA ILE A 215 19.10 -1.12 17.65
C ILE A 215 18.50 -1.33 19.05
N GLY A 216 18.43 -2.58 19.54
CA GLY A 216 17.72 -2.92 20.77
C GLY A 216 16.19 -2.87 20.59
N THR A 217 15.47 -2.56 21.67
CA THR A 217 13.99 -2.44 21.61
C THR A 217 13.61 -1.11 20.99
N ILE A 218 12.68 -1.11 20.02
CA ILE A 218 12.16 0.13 19.44
C ILE A 218 11.44 0.95 20.52
N VAL A 219 11.82 2.21 20.67
CA VAL A 219 11.20 3.18 21.60
C VAL A 219 10.20 4.05 20.86
N SER A 220 10.55 4.50 19.66
CA SER A 220 9.67 5.30 18.80
C SER A 220 10.11 5.24 17.34
N THR A 221 9.18 5.58 16.45
CA THR A 221 9.46 5.80 15.03
C THR A 221 9.07 7.23 14.66
N GLN A 222 9.83 7.86 13.78
CA GLN A 222 9.51 9.14 13.17
C GLN A 222 9.39 8.92 11.66
N ALA A 223 8.23 9.24 11.10
CA ALA A 223 7.96 9.12 9.67
C ALA A 223 7.81 10.53 9.10
N ASP A 224 8.67 10.93 8.17
CA ASP A 224 8.64 12.28 7.60
C ASP A 224 8.52 12.24 6.08
N TYR A 225 7.54 12.97 5.57
CA TYR A 225 7.40 13.27 4.14
C TYR A 225 7.07 14.75 3.96
N LEU A 226 8.08 15.58 4.17
CA LEU A 226 8.03 17.04 4.10
C LEU A 226 8.59 17.47 2.75
N THR A 227 7.71 17.97 1.89
CA THR A 227 8.04 18.28 0.50
C THR A 227 7.37 19.56 0.02
N ARG A 228 7.60 19.88 -1.25
CA ARG A 228 6.95 21.00 -1.95
C ARG A 228 5.59 20.55 -2.51
N PRO A 229 4.67 21.48 -2.81
CA PRO A 229 3.43 21.15 -3.51
C PRO A 229 3.69 20.47 -4.84
N VAL A 230 2.76 19.62 -5.24
CA VAL A 230 2.71 19.04 -6.58
C VAL A 230 2.11 20.02 -7.59
N TRP A 231 2.03 19.58 -8.84
CA TRP A 231 1.46 20.34 -9.94
C TRP A 231 -0.01 20.73 -9.71
N VAL A 232 -0.41 21.82 -10.35
CA VAL A 232 -1.80 22.27 -10.51
C VAL A 232 -1.98 22.64 -11.98
N LYS A 233 -3.03 22.13 -12.60
CA LYS A 233 -3.34 22.38 -14.00
C LYS A 233 -4.44 23.42 -14.10
N THR A 234 -4.22 24.41 -14.96
CA THR A 234 -5.22 25.43 -15.29
C THR A 234 -6.45 24.78 -15.94
N ARG A 235 -7.64 25.24 -15.55
CA ARG A 235 -8.90 24.75 -16.13
C ARG A 235 -8.94 25.10 -17.62
N LYS A 236 -9.28 24.12 -18.46
CA LYS A 236 -9.46 24.38 -19.90
C LYS A 236 -10.80 25.10 -20.14
N PRO A 237 -10.92 26.00 -21.12
CA PRO A 237 -12.20 26.61 -21.48
C PRO A 237 -13.26 25.54 -21.78
N GLY A 238 -14.45 25.66 -21.17
CA GLY A 238 -15.55 24.71 -21.35
C GLY A 238 -15.41 23.36 -20.63
N GLU A 239 -14.34 23.16 -19.84
CA GLU A 239 -14.15 21.94 -19.06
C GLU A 239 -15.16 21.86 -17.90
N SER A 240 -15.86 20.73 -17.80
CA SER A 240 -16.79 20.48 -16.70
C SER A 240 -16.03 20.39 -15.37
N GLU A 241 -16.73 20.62 -14.26
CA GLU A 241 -16.14 20.48 -12.92
C GLU A 241 -15.53 19.09 -12.74
N LEU A 242 -16.26 18.03 -13.09
CA LEU A 242 -15.79 16.65 -12.93
C LEU A 242 -14.49 16.41 -13.71
N MET A 243 -14.42 16.82 -14.97
CA MET A 243 -13.22 16.63 -15.78
C MET A 243 -12.04 17.47 -15.28
N TYR A 244 -12.31 18.67 -14.75
CA TYR A 244 -11.29 19.48 -14.07
C TYR A 244 -10.75 18.76 -12.83
N GLN A 245 -11.64 18.18 -12.01
CA GLN A 245 -11.24 17.40 -10.85
C GLN A 245 -10.44 16.16 -11.24
N CYS A 246 -10.86 15.40 -12.26
CA CYS A 246 -10.11 14.25 -12.78
C CYS A 246 -8.73 14.65 -13.31
N ARG A 247 -8.63 15.77 -14.03
CA ARG A 247 -7.36 16.30 -14.54
C ARG A 247 -6.44 16.74 -13.40
N ASN A 248 -7.03 17.27 -12.33
CA ASN A 248 -6.37 17.73 -11.12
C ASN A 248 -6.46 16.77 -9.94
N TRP A 249 -6.65 15.47 -10.21
CA TRP A 249 -7.06 14.43 -9.24
C TRP A 249 -6.32 14.48 -7.90
N TYR A 250 -5.03 14.83 -7.93
CA TYR A 250 -4.19 14.93 -6.75
C TYR A 250 -4.80 15.81 -5.65
N ASN A 251 -5.49 16.89 -6.05
CA ASN A 251 -6.00 17.91 -5.15
C ASN A 251 -7.38 17.61 -4.57
N TYR A 252 -7.95 16.44 -4.87
CA TYR A 252 -9.31 16.08 -4.45
C TYR A 252 -9.31 14.81 -3.61
N THR A 253 -9.91 14.87 -2.42
CA THR A 253 -9.95 13.75 -1.47
C THR A 253 -10.57 12.50 -2.08
N TRP A 254 -11.64 12.63 -2.87
CA TRP A 254 -12.26 11.48 -3.52
C TRP A 254 -11.31 10.80 -4.51
N ALA A 255 -10.45 11.55 -5.18
CA ALA A 255 -9.63 11.06 -6.29
C ALA A 255 -8.22 10.63 -5.85
N SER A 256 -7.61 11.30 -4.87
CA SER A 256 -6.27 11.00 -4.35
C SER A 256 -6.25 10.42 -2.95
N GLY A 257 -7.31 10.62 -2.17
CA GLY A 257 -7.33 10.33 -0.74
C GLY A 257 -6.62 11.38 0.12
N ASP A 258 -6.19 12.52 -0.45
CA ASP A 258 -5.24 13.48 0.15
C ASP A 258 -3.77 13.00 0.06
N HIS A 259 -2.80 13.91 0.17
CA HIS A 259 -1.37 13.61 0.06
C HIS A 259 -0.85 12.70 1.17
N ILE A 260 -1.56 12.61 2.31
CA ILE A 260 -1.28 11.62 3.34
C ILE A 260 -1.56 10.19 2.84
N VAL A 261 -2.63 9.98 2.07
CA VAL A 261 -2.96 8.68 1.49
C VAL A 261 -2.15 8.42 0.21
N GLU A 262 -1.99 9.44 -0.63
CA GLU A 262 -1.28 9.28 -1.91
C GLU A 262 0.23 9.17 -1.73
N GLN A 263 0.87 10.12 -1.04
CA GLN A 263 2.34 10.24 -1.01
C GLN A 263 2.94 9.67 0.27
N PHE A 264 2.35 10.05 1.41
CA PHE A 264 2.92 9.71 2.72
C PHE A 264 2.78 8.22 3.08
N ILE A 265 1.92 7.50 2.37
CA ILE A 265 1.77 6.04 2.51
C ILE A 265 3.11 5.29 2.44
N HIS A 266 4.10 5.75 1.69
CA HIS A 266 5.42 5.09 1.68
C HIS A 266 6.09 5.06 3.06
N SER A 267 6.04 6.15 3.81
CA SER A 267 6.61 6.22 5.15
C SER A 267 5.73 5.47 6.16
N LEU A 268 4.40 5.54 6.00
CA LEU A 268 3.46 4.81 6.85
C LEU A 268 3.56 3.29 6.66
N ASP A 269 3.76 2.82 5.43
CA ASP A 269 3.99 1.41 5.11
C ASP A 269 5.26 0.88 5.78
N LYS A 270 6.37 1.63 5.79
CA LYS A 270 7.59 1.23 6.52
C LYS A 270 7.35 1.15 8.02
N ALA A 271 6.56 2.09 8.58
CA ALA A 271 6.20 2.03 9.99
C ALA A 271 5.38 0.78 10.33
N LEU A 272 4.47 0.39 9.43
CA LEU A 272 3.70 -0.85 9.53
C LEU A 272 4.59 -2.10 9.38
N TRP A 273 5.54 -2.08 8.45
CA TRP A 273 6.50 -3.16 8.20
C TRP A 273 7.40 -3.44 9.43
N LEU A 274 7.88 -2.38 10.09
CA LEU A 274 8.62 -2.46 11.35
C LEU A 274 7.80 -3.03 12.52
N ARG A 275 6.50 -3.29 12.31
CA ARG A 275 5.59 -3.91 13.26
C ARG A 275 5.06 -5.24 12.74
N PHE A 276 5.78 -5.87 11.82
CA PHE A 276 5.40 -7.15 11.21
C PHE A 276 3.99 -7.09 10.60
N ASP A 277 3.70 -5.95 9.96
CA ASP A 277 2.43 -5.65 9.31
C ASP A 277 1.21 -5.64 10.24
N LYS A 278 1.43 -5.54 11.56
CA LYS A 278 0.34 -5.39 12.54
C LYS A 278 -0.09 -3.93 12.67
N PRO A 279 -1.37 -3.61 12.47
CA PRO A 279 -1.86 -2.24 12.53
C PRO A 279 -1.76 -1.63 13.95
N PRO A 280 -1.76 -0.29 14.06
CA PRO A 280 -1.80 0.38 15.35
C PRO A 280 -3.16 0.19 16.01
N VAL A 281 -3.20 0.31 17.34
CA VAL A 281 -4.44 0.23 18.11
C VAL A 281 -5.33 1.44 17.80
N LYS A 282 -4.72 2.62 17.78
CA LYS A 282 -5.42 3.89 17.53
C LYS A 282 -4.47 4.98 17.03
N ALA A 283 -5.04 6.04 16.51
CA ALA A 283 -4.33 7.25 16.15
C ALA A 283 -5.06 8.51 16.59
N TYR A 284 -4.32 9.62 16.64
CA TYR A 284 -4.85 10.96 16.78
C TYR A 284 -3.89 11.95 16.14
N GLY A 285 -4.35 13.14 15.76
CA GLY A 285 -3.48 14.08 15.08
C GLY A 285 -4.10 15.44 14.86
N MET A 286 -3.32 16.29 14.19
CA MET A 286 -3.71 17.62 13.75
C MET A 286 -3.21 17.85 12.34
N GLY A 287 -3.91 18.69 11.59
CA GLY A 287 -3.54 19.05 10.24
C GLY A 287 -4.37 20.22 9.78
N GLY A 288 -4.09 20.69 8.57
CA GLY A 288 -4.89 21.76 8.01
C GLY A 288 -4.43 22.17 6.63
N ARG A 289 -5.01 23.29 6.21
CA ARG A 289 -4.75 23.94 4.95
C ARG A 289 -4.43 25.42 5.19
N GLN A 290 -3.20 25.82 4.86
CA GLN A 290 -2.71 27.19 4.99
C GLN A 290 -2.13 27.74 3.68
N ALA A 291 -1.39 26.92 2.93
CA ALA A 291 -0.59 27.35 1.78
C ALA A 291 -1.20 26.99 0.42
N ARG A 292 -2.24 26.16 0.39
CA ARG A 292 -3.02 25.87 -0.82
C ARG A 292 -3.98 27.03 -1.11
N GLY A 293 -3.50 28.03 -1.86
CA GLY A 293 -4.28 29.21 -2.28
C GLY A 293 -5.44 28.90 -3.24
N GLU A 294 -6.01 29.94 -3.85
CA GLU A 294 -7.19 29.84 -4.73
C GLU A 294 -6.95 28.98 -5.99
N LEU A 295 -5.69 28.81 -6.40
CA LEU A 295 -5.33 28.02 -7.59
C LEU A 295 -5.69 26.54 -7.45
N THR A 296 -5.70 26.00 -6.23
CA THR A 296 -6.21 24.66 -5.95
C THR A 296 -7.66 24.78 -5.49
N HIS A 297 -8.62 24.69 -6.41
CA HIS A 297 -10.04 24.47 -6.07
C HIS A 297 -10.27 23.05 -5.55
N GLY A 298 -9.31 22.48 -4.81
CA GLY A 298 -9.36 21.16 -4.20
C GLY A 298 -9.74 21.23 -2.73
N ASN A 299 -9.90 20.09 -2.08
CA ASN A 299 -10.33 19.99 -0.67
C ASN A 299 -9.31 19.30 0.25
N ILE A 300 -8.10 19.05 -0.24
CA ILE A 300 -7.05 18.41 0.53
C ILE A 300 -6.31 19.39 1.45
N TYR A 301 -5.72 18.87 2.53
CA TYR A 301 -4.82 19.60 3.42
C TYR A 301 -3.44 19.78 2.79
N ASP A 302 -2.61 20.63 3.40
CA ASP A 302 -1.20 20.80 3.02
C ASP A 302 -0.22 20.37 4.12
N HIS A 303 -0.72 19.99 5.29
CA HIS A 303 0.09 19.37 6.34
C HIS A 303 -0.74 18.49 7.27
N PHE A 304 -0.07 17.46 7.77
CA PHE A 304 -0.58 16.53 8.78
C PHE A 304 0.54 16.20 9.77
N THR A 305 0.18 16.10 11.05
CA THR A 305 0.96 15.44 12.09
C THR A 305 0.07 14.45 12.82
N VAL A 306 0.42 13.17 12.75
CA VAL A 306 -0.34 12.05 13.31
C VAL A 306 0.53 11.31 14.30
N VAL A 307 -0.07 10.89 15.41
CA VAL A 307 0.51 9.94 16.36
C VAL A 307 -0.24 8.63 16.23
N TYR A 308 0.46 7.57 15.87
CA TYR A 308 -0.05 6.20 15.90
C TYR A 308 0.44 5.52 17.18
N GLU A 309 -0.45 4.90 17.93
CA GLU A 309 -0.14 4.13 19.14
C GLU A 309 -0.24 2.63 18.85
N TRP A 310 0.85 1.92 19.10
CA TRP A 310 0.98 0.48 18.86
C TRP A 310 0.60 -0.34 20.10
N GLU A 311 0.39 -1.64 19.94
CA GLU A 311 0.00 -2.56 21.02
C GLU A 311 1.00 -2.56 22.20
N ASP A 312 2.29 -2.38 21.90
CA ASP A 312 3.37 -2.32 22.89
C ASP A 312 3.52 -0.94 23.58
N ASN A 313 2.58 -0.02 23.34
CA ASN A 313 2.57 1.38 23.80
C ASN A 313 3.68 2.27 23.20
N THR A 314 4.49 1.76 22.25
CA THR A 314 5.37 2.62 21.45
C THR A 314 4.54 3.50 20.52
N ARG A 315 5.16 4.54 19.97
CA ARG A 315 4.48 5.50 19.09
C ARG A 315 5.25 5.75 17.81
N THR A 316 4.51 5.94 16.73
CA THR A 316 5.02 6.54 15.51
C THR A 316 4.53 7.98 15.42
N TYR A 317 5.47 8.92 15.33
CA TYR A 317 5.22 10.34 15.08
C TYR A 317 5.38 10.60 13.60
N ALA A 318 4.28 10.81 12.90
CA ALA A 318 4.23 10.88 11.45
C ALA A 318 3.88 12.31 11.00
N SER A 319 4.77 12.98 10.28
CA SER A 319 4.54 14.32 9.74
C SER A 319 4.69 14.36 8.22
N THR A 320 3.70 14.93 7.54
CA THR A 320 3.78 15.21 6.10
C THR A 320 3.35 16.63 5.80
N ARG A 321 3.96 17.22 4.76
CA ARG A 321 3.71 18.61 4.39
C ARG A 321 4.00 18.83 2.91
N GLN A 322 3.20 19.69 2.27
CA GLN A 322 3.38 20.20 0.93
C GLN A 322 3.34 21.74 0.93
N MET A 323 4.48 22.40 1.18
CA MET A 323 4.58 23.87 1.14
C MET A 323 5.92 24.30 0.54
N ALA A 324 5.89 25.31 -0.33
CA ALA A 324 7.09 25.82 -0.98
C ALA A 324 7.93 26.65 -0.01
N GLY A 325 9.25 26.67 -0.19
CA GLY A 325 10.16 27.50 0.60
C GLY A 325 10.40 27.01 2.03
N CYS A 326 10.01 25.77 2.35
CA CYS A 326 10.23 25.18 3.67
C CYS A 326 11.31 24.09 3.66
N PHE A 327 11.75 23.69 4.85
CA PHE A 327 12.60 22.51 5.05
C PHE A 327 11.93 21.24 4.50
N ASN A 328 12.70 20.45 3.76
CA ASN A 328 12.29 19.18 3.17
C ASN A 328 13.01 18.01 3.86
N GLN A 329 12.27 16.92 4.06
CA GLN A 329 12.77 15.66 4.62
C GLN A 329 11.88 14.52 4.17
N THR A 330 12.50 13.43 3.75
CA THR A 330 11.85 12.18 3.30
C THR A 330 12.53 10.97 3.94
N GLU A 331 13.12 11.17 5.11
CA GLU A 331 13.81 10.15 5.89
C GLU A 331 12.89 9.68 7.00
N ASP A 332 12.92 8.37 7.27
CA ASP A 332 12.16 7.75 8.34
C ASP A 332 13.15 7.23 9.38
N PHE A 333 12.96 7.60 10.64
CA PHE A 333 13.87 7.28 11.73
C PHE A 333 13.24 6.26 12.67
N VAL A 334 14.04 5.28 13.10
CA VAL A 334 13.66 4.33 14.15
C VAL A 334 14.61 4.50 15.31
N TYR A 335 14.09 4.83 16.49
CA TYR A 335 14.88 5.01 17.69
C TYR A 335 14.72 3.78 18.57
N GLY A 336 15.83 3.14 18.92
CA GLY A 336 15.86 2.00 19.83
C GLY A 336 16.71 2.28 21.06
N THR A 337 16.72 1.35 22.01
CA THR A 337 17.49 1.47 23.26
C THR A 337 19.01 1.51 23.03
N ASP A 338 19.48 0.90 21.95
CA ASP A 338 20.90 0.67 21.70
C ASP A 338 21.41 1.42 20.45
N GLY A 339 20.54 2.12 19.74
CA GLY A 339 20.89 2.82 18.51
C GLY A 339 19.70 3.47 17.81
N MET A 340 19.95 3.96 16.59
CA MET A 340 18.91 4.45 15.69
C MET A 340 19.15 3.96 14.27
N ALA A 341 18.07 3.80 13.51
CA ALA A 341 18.12 3.54 12.07
C ALA A 341 17.55 4.72 11.29
N LYS A 342 18.20 5.05 10.18
CA LYS A 342 17.69 5.92 9.10
C LYS A 342 17.34 5.00 7.94
N LEU A 343 16.05 4.83 7.69
CA LEU A 343 15.58 3.78 6.77
C LEU A 343 15.94 4.09 5.32
N CYS A 344 15.74 5.33 4.85
CA CYS A 344 16.03 5.74 3.48
C CYS A 344 17.52 5.93 3.20
N ALA A 345 18.32 6.24 4.24
CA ALA A 345 19.78 6.27 4.15
C ALA A 345 20.43 4.88 4.32
N TYR A 346 19.64 3.85 4.61
CA TYR A 346 20.10 2.49 4.87
C TYR A 346 21.22 2.41 5.91
N GLU A 347 21.06 3.13 7.01
CA GLU A 347 22.12 3.38 7.99
C GLU A 347 21.61 3.12 9.41
N ILE A 348 22.41 2.41 10.19
CA ILE A 348 22.23 2.20 11.63
C ILE A 348 23.41 2.84 12.36
N ALA A 349 23.11 3.64 13.37
CA ALA A 349 24.08 4.21 14.30
C ALA A 349 23.80 3.71 15.73
N GLY A 350 24.79 3.80 16.62
CA GLY A 350 24.68 3.34 18.02
C GLY A 350 25.73 2.29 18.36
N LEU A 351 25.36 1.33 19.23
CA LEU A 351 26.28 0.30 19.72
C LEU A 351 26.76 -0.65 18.62
N LYS A 352 25.95 -0.88 17.58
CA LYS A 352 26.24 -1.77 16.46
C LYS A 352 26.04 -1.04 15.13
N PRO A 353 26.95 -0.10 14.77
CA PRO A 353 26.77 0.70 13.57
C PRO A 353 26.86 -0.15 12.31
N TRP A 354 26.09 0.20 11.30
CA TRP A 354 26.06 -0.47 10.00
C TRP A 354 25.56 0.49 8.93
N LYS A 355 26.00 0.26 7.69
CA LYS A 355 25.49 0.95 6.52
C LYS A 355 25.43 -0.02 5.36
N PHE A 356 24.35 0.04 4.58
CA PHE A 356 24.25 -0.74 3.36
C PHE A 356 25.33 -0.30 2.36
N ASP A 357 26.11 -1.27 1.89
CA ASP A 357 27.25 -1.06 0.98
C ASP A 357 27.24 -2.14 -0.10
N SER A 358 26.20 -2.11 -0.93
CA SER A 358 26.04 -3.00 -2.08
C SER A 358 25.30 -2.29 -3.19
N ASP A 359 25.50 -2.76 -4.42
CA ASP A 359 24.71 -2.34 -5.55
C ASP A 359 23.24 -2.71 -5.34
N SER A 360 22.35 -1.74 -5.53
CA SER A 360 20.90 -1.92 -5.49
C SER A 360 20.30 -1.57 -6.85
N VAL A 361 19.35 -2.39 -7.30
CA VAL A 361 18.47 -2.02 -8.40
C VAL A 361 17.50 -0.95 -7.89
N GLN A 362 17.15 0.01 -8.74
CA GLN A 362 16.19 1.05 -8.38
C GLN A 362 14.86 0.40 -7.97
N MET A 363 14.27 0.82 -6.85
CA MET A 363 13.12 0.18 -6.21
C MET A 363 11.92 -0.13 -7.14
N HIS A 364 11.62 0.73 -8.10
CA HIS A 364 10.52 0.53 -9.07
C HIS A 364 10.87 -0.45 -10.19
N GLN A 365 12.17 -0.66 -10.45
CA GLN A 365 12.61 -1.74 -11.34
C GLN A 365 12.59 -3.06 -10.58
N ALA A 366 13.04 -3.07 -9.33
CA ALA A 366 13.06 -4.27 -8.49
C ALA A 366 11.66 -4.91 -8.33
N GLU A 367 10.61 -4.11 -8.09
CA GLU A 367 9.23 -4.63 -8.01
C GLU A 367 8.76 -5.30 -9.32
N GLN A 368 9.17 -4.77 -10.47
CA GLN A 368 8.83 -5.35 -11.79
C GLN A 368 9.66 -6.61 -12.05
N ASP A 369 10.96 -6.58 -11.78
CA ASP A 369 11.83 -7.76 -11.91
C ASP A 369 11.27 -8.94 -11.10
N GLU A 370 10.86 -8.69 -9.85
CA GLU A 370 10.28 -9.69 -8.99
C GLU A 370 8.90 -10.17 -9.47
N MET A 371 8.06 -9.28 -10.00
CA MET A 371 6.78 -9.68 -10.62
C MET A 371 7.00 -10.62 -11.81
N PHE A 372 7.88 -10.25 -12.74
CA PHE A 372 8.09 -11.05 -13.95
C PHE A 372 8.78 -12.39 -13.64
N LYS A 373 9.69 -12.45 -12.67
CA LYS A 373 10.20 -13.74 -12.15
C LYS A 373 9.08 -14.63 -11.61
N ALA A 374 8.10 -14.06 -10.91
CA ALA A 374 6.96 -14.82 -10.38
C ALA A 374 6.07 -15.35 -11.52
N ILE A 375 5.79 -14.53 -12.54
CA ILE A 375 5.05 -14.94 -13.76
C ILE A 375 5.79 -16.07 -14.50
N ARG A 376 7.13 -16.04 -14.52
CA ARG A 376 7.97 -17.09 -15.11
C ARG A 376 8.06 -18.36 -14.27
N GLY A 377 7.59 -18.34 -13.02
CA GLY A 377 7.79 -19.44 -12.08
C GLY A 377 9.23 -19.58 -11.59
N GLU A 378 10.06 -18.54 -11.75
CA GLU A 378 11.44 -18.49 -11.23
C GLU A 378 11.47 -18.20 -9.72
N ARG A 379 10.34 -17.74 -9.17
CA ARG A 379 10.09 -17.58 -7.74
C ARG A 379 8.64 -17.90 -7.41
N GLU A 380 8.34 -17.91 -6.11
CA GLU A 380 6.97 -18.04 -5.62
C GLU A 380 6.09 -16.86 -6.07
N ARG A 381 4.83 -17.18 -6.33
CA ARG A 381 3.77 -16.24 -6.67
C ARG A 381 3.65 -15.14 -5.61
N ILE A 382 3.42 -13.92 -6.05
CA ILE A 382 3.31 -12.74 -5.19
C ILE A 382 1.85 -12.33 -5.07
N ASN A 383 1.32 -12.25 -3.84
CA ASN A 383 0.07 -11.57 -3.55
C ASN A 383 0.30 -10.60 -2.38
N ASN A 384 0.33 -9.31 -2.68
CA ASN A 384 0.58 -8.25 -1.70
C ASN A 384 -0.71 -7.69 -1.07
N GLY A 385 -1.86 -8.32 -1.33
CA GLY A 385 -3.19 -7.82 -0.97
C GLY A 385 -3.34 -7.40 0.49
N GLU A 386 -2.83 -8.20 1.42
CA GLU A 386 -2.95 -7.95 2.86
C GLU A 386 -2.28 -6.64 3.26
N TYR A 387 -0.94 -6.57 3.17
CA TYR A 387 -0.21 -5.39 3.64
C TYR A 387 -0.50 -4.13 2.82
N MET A 388 -0.78 -4.24 1.50
CA MET A 388 -1.06 -3.04 0.70
C MET A 388 -2.42 -2.40 1.06
N CYS A 389 -3.40 -3.23 1.44
CA CYS A 389 -4.67 -2.78 1.97
C CYS A 389 -4.49 -2.14 3.35
N ASP A 390 -3.70 -2.78 4.23
CA ASP A 390 -3.45 -2.26 5.58
C ASP A 390 -2.66 -0.95 5.58
N SER A 391 -1.65 -0.81 4.71
CA SER A 391 -0.93 0.45 4.51
C SER A 391 -1.83 1.56 3.99
N THR A 392 -2.79 1.24 3.12
CA THR A 392 -3.78 2.21 2.64
C THR A 392 -4.76 2.62 3.75
N LEU A 393 -5.26 1.67 4.53
CA LEU A 393 -6.12 1.94 5.70
C LEU A 393 -5.41 2.74 6.78
N LEU A 394 -4.11 2.47 7.02
CA LEU A 394 -3.29 3.23 7.96
C LEU A 394 -3.20 4.70 7.55
N ALA A 395 -2.99 4.97 6.26
CA ALA A 395 -2.95 6.33 5.75
C ALA A 395 -4.33 7.02 5.81
N ILE A 396 -5.41 6.28 5.54
CA ILE A 396 -6.79 6.77 5.72
C ILE A 396 -7.05 7.10 7.20
N LEU A 397 -6.65 6.23 8.14
CA LEU A 397 -6.75 6.51 9.58
C LEU A 397 -6.06 7.83 9.93
N GLY A 398 -4.83 8.04 9.43
CA GLY A 398 -4.11 9.30 9.62
C GLY A 398 -4.84 10.53 9.09
N ARG A 399 -5.48 10.42 7.92
CA ARG A 399 -6.33 11.48 7.37
C ARG A 399 -7.52 11.76 8.28
N GLU A 400 -8.27 10.72 8.63
CA GLU A 400 -9.56 10.85 9.30
C GLU A 400 -9.43 11.39 10.73
N VAL A 401 -8.38 11.02 11.47
CA VAL A 401 -8.14 11.59 12.80
C VAL A 401 -7.82 13.08 12.74
N CYS A 402 -7.10 13.54 11.71
CA CYS A 402 -6.82 14.95 11.50
C CYS A 402 -8.05 15.72 11.03
N TYR A 403 -8.84 15.16 10.10
CA TYR A 403 -10.07 15.79 9.60
C TYR A 403 -11.14 15.93 10.67
N THR A 404 -11.33 14.88 11.49
CA THR A 404 -12.34 14.89 12.56
C THR A 404 -11.85 15.64 13.80
N GLY A 405 -10.54 15.60 14.08
CA GLY A 405 -9.95 16.00 15.36
C GLY A 405 -10.22 15.01 16.49
N LYS A 406 -10.58 13.76 16.18
CA LYS A 406 -10.91 12.71 17.15
C LYS A 406 -9.81 11.64 17.22
N VAL A 407 -9.75 10.94 18.34
CA VAL A 407 -9.04 9.65 18.44
C VAL A 407 -9.89 8.60 17.73
N MET A 408 -9.27 7.76 16.89
CA MET A 408 -9.95 6.67 16.19
C MET A 408 -9.09 5.42 16.18
N THR A 409 -9.71 4.24 16.19
CA THR A 409 -9.02 2.95 16.07
C THR A 409 -8.84 2.55 14.61
N PHE A 410 -7.89 1.65 14.34
CA PHE A 410 -7.74 1.06 13.01
C PHE A 410 -9.00 0.29 12.59
N ASP A 411 -9.60 -0.46 13.51
CA ASP A 411 -10.83 -1.23 13.27
C ASP A 411 -12.04 -0.34 12.95
N GLU A 412 -12.16 0.83 13.60
CA GLU A 412 -13.22 1.79 13.29
C GLU A 412 -13.14 2.26 11.83
N ILE A 413 -11.93 2.48 11.32
CA ILE A 413 -11.70 2.88 9.93
C ILE A 413 -11.92 1.71 8.99
N ALA A 414 -11.33 0.54 9.27
CA ALA A 414 -11.45 -0.65 8.42
C ALA A 414 -12.92 -1.06 8.18
N ASN A 415 -13.78 -0.86 9.18
CA ASN A 415 -15.20 -1.21 9.11
C ASN A 415 -16.11 -0.05 8.70
N SER A 416 -15.59 1.17 8.50
CA SER A 416 -16.38 2.36 8.18
C SER A 416 -17.16 2.25 6.85
N SER A 417 -18.38 2.80 6.80
CA SER A 417 -19.16 2.93 5.57
C SER A 417 -18.72 4.08 4.65
N GLN A 418 -17.65 4.81 4.98
CA GLN A 418 -17.17 5.92 4.17
C GLN A 418 -16.85 5.47 2.73
N SER A 419 -17.50 6.15 1.78
CA SER A 419 -17.24 6.07 0.34
C SER A 419 -17.13 7.50 -0.18
N LEU A 420 -16.02 7.83 -0.84
CA LEU A 420 -15.74 9.16 -1.38
C LEU A 420 -15.91 9.20 -2.89
N VAL A 421 -15.70 8.07 -3.57
CA VAL A 421 -15.77 7.97 -5.03
C VAL A 421 -17.23 8.06 -5.48
N PRO A 422 -17.58 8.99 -6.40
CA PRO A 422 -18.94 9.08 -6.92
C PRO A 422 -19.30 7.85 -7.75
N GLU A 423 -20.56 7.42 -7.64
CA GLU A 423 -21.09 6.27 -8.36
C GLU A 423 -21.22 6.54 -9.87
N GLY A 424 -21.12 5.49 -10.68
CA GLY A 424 -21.44 5.51 -12.11
C GLY A 424 -20.34 6.10 -13.01
N LEU A 425 -19.14 6.38 -12.49
CA LEU A 425 -18.01 6.88 -13.29
C LEU A 425 -17.75 5.98 -14.51
N GLU A 426 -17.83 4.67 -14.33
CA GLU A 426 -17.60 3.64 -15.34
C GLU A 426 -18.61 3.64 -16.49
N THR A 427 -19.77 4.29 -16.33
CA THR A 427 -20.76 4.44 -17.41
C THR A 427 -20.30 5.47 -18.45
N GLY A 428 -19.40 6.38 -18.05
CA GLY A 428 -18.91 7.46 -18.90
C GLY A 428 -19.95 8.51 -19.28
N ASP A 429 -21.18 8.41 -18.77
CA ASP A 429 -22.23 9.40 -19.03
C ASP A 429 -22.01 10.65 -18.16
N LEU A 430 -21.22 11.57 -18.70
CA LEU A 430 -20.92 12.86 -18.07
C LEU A 430 -22.16 13.73 -17.82
N SER A 431 -23.32 13.42 -18.43
CA SER A 431 -24.55 14.17 -18.19
C SER A 431 -25.24 13.79 -16.87
N THR A 432 -24.92 12.60 -16.33
CA THR A 432 -25.52 12.08 -15.09
C THR A 432 -24.57 12.13 -13.89
N ILE A 433 -23.25 12.22 -14.12
CA ILE A 433 -22.25 12.25 -13.04
C ILE A 433 -21.95 13.70 -12.62
N LYS A 434 -22.31 14.05 -11.38
CA LYS A 434 -21.91 15.32 -10.77
C LYS A 434 -20.55 15.19 -10.10
N ALA A 435 -19.73 16.21 -10.23
CA ALA A 435 -18.48 16.31 -9.48
C ALA A 435 -18.76 16.34 -7.97
N PRO A 436 -17.99 15.61 -7.14
CA PRO A 436 -18.11 15.70 -5.69
C PRO A 436 -17.90 17.12 -5.18
N SER A 437 -18.55 17.44 -4.06
CA SER A 437 -18.36 18.72 -3.37
C SER A 437 -16.91 18.87 -2.91
N VAL A 438 -16.44 20.10 -2.88
CA VAL A 438 -15.05 20.44 -2.56
C VAL A 438 -14.93 21.14 -1.22
N ASP A 439 -15.66 20.63 -0.23
CA ASP A 439 -15.62 21.14 1.14
C ASP A 439 -14.32 20.71 1.81
N VAL A 440 -13.54 21.69 2.29
CA VAL A 440 -12.33 21.43 3.07
C VAL A 440 -12.75 20.90 4.45
N PRO A 441 -12.34 19.68 4.84
CA PRO A 441 -12.67 19.12 6.14
C PRO A 441 -12.20 20.05 7.26
N SER A 442 -13.04 20.23 8.28
CA SER A 442 -12.73 21.12 9.42
C SER A 442 -12.81 20.31 10.72
N PRO A 443 -11.72 20.24 11.51
CA PRO A 443 -11.72 19.52 12.77
C PRO A 443 -12.83 20.03 13.70
N GLY A 444 -13.51 19.11 14.39
CA GLY A 444 -14.68 19.41 15.21
C GLY A 444 -15.99 19.64 14.45
N LYS A 445 -15.97 19.79 13.12
CA LYS A 445 -17.18 19.90 12.27
C LYS A 445 -17.35 18.69 11.37
N TYR A 446 -16.28 18.24 10.71
CA TYR A 446 -16.28 17.06 9.84
C TYR A 446 -16.71 15.81 10.63
N GLN A 447 -17.64 15.03 10.07
CA GLN A 447 -18.12 13.79 10.66
C GLN A 447 -17.71 12.61 9.79
N HIS A 448 -16.90 11.72 10.35
CA HIS A 448 -16.58 10.45 9.70
C HIS A 448 -17.79 9.51 9.77
N PRO A 449 -18.22 8.90 8.66
CA PRO A 449 -19.25 7.86 8.65
C PRO A 449 -18.85 6.67 9.52
N LYS A 450 -19.78 6.07 10.25
CA LYS A 450 -19.54 4.83 11.02
C LYS A 450 -19.91 3.61 10.19
N ALA A 451 -19.52 2.42 10.67
CA ALA A 451 -19.85 1.13 10.06
C ALA A 451 -21.35 0.95 9.79
#